data_AF-A0A9W4TCC5-F1
#
_entry.id   AF-A0A9W4TCC5-F1
#
_cell.length_a   1.000
_cell.length_b   1.000
_cell.length_c   1.000
_cell.angle_alpha   90.00
_cell.angle_beta   90.00
_cell.angle_gamma   90.00
#
_symmetry.space_group_name_H-M   'P 1'
#
loop_
_entity.id
_entity.type
_entity.pdbx_description
1 polymer ?
#
loop_
_entity_poly.entity_id
_entity_poly.type
_entity_poly.pdbx_seq_one_letter_code
_entity_poly.pdbx_strand_id
1 'polypeptide(L)'
;MTTNSNTINNLKRATCNNCGLFWKYRKPYILRKHLANHCKKCSKEISLYFASIVGKDKGKQDIEVKYISSKSDEPPIKKSKQTAMSNFFEPKKKLEKEKIDEIDCIITKAFIMSNILF
;
A
#
# COMPACT_ATOMS: atom_id res chain seq x y z
N MET A 1 -3.72 -34.83 19.70
CA MET A 1 -2.83 -33.74 20.17
C MET A 1 -2.49 -32.87 18.97
N THR A 2 -2.92 -31.62 19.07
CA THR A 2 -2.77 -30.52 18.10
C THR A 2 -1.36 -29.94 18.14
N THR A 3 -0.78 -29.61 16.98
CA THR A 3 -0.13 -28.30 16.79
C THR A 3 -0.19 -27.91 15.32
N ASN A 4 -0.97 -26.86 15.10
CA ASN A 4 -1.06 -26.04 13.90
C ASN A 4 0.28 -25.41 13.54
N SER A 5 0.52 -25.22 12.25
CA SER A 5 1.27 -24.07 11.71
C SER A 5 0.89 -23.85 10.26
N ASN A 6 -0.38 -23.47 10.02
CA ASN A 6 -0.80 -22.85 8.77
C ASN A 6 -0.26 -21.41 8.72
N THR A 7 1.01 -21.26 8.36
CA THR A 7 1.56 -19.96 7.98
C THR A 7 1.13 -19.67 6.54
N ILE A 8 -0.11 -19.19 6.39
CA ILE A 8 -0.57 -18.58 5.14
C ILE A 8 0.22 -17.27 4.97
N ASN A 9 1.41 -17.38 4.39
CA ASN A 9 2.18 -16.24 3.90
C ASN A 9 1.41 -15.66 2.71
N ASN A 10 0.44 -14.80 3.01
CA ASN A 10 -0.30 -13.95 2.08
C ASN A 10 0.63 -12.87 1.47
N LEU A 11 1.75 -13.27 0.88
CA LEU A 11 2.56 -12.41 0.00
C LEU A 11 1.76 -12.26 -1.30
N LYS A 12 0.76 -11.38 -1.29
CA LYS A 12 -0.12 -11.14 -2.44
C LYS A 12 0.73 -10.71 -3.62
N ARG A 13 0.99 -11.64 -4.53
CA ARG A 13 1.69 -11.41 -5.80
C ARG A 13 0.91 -10.37 -6.60
N ALA A 14 1.64 -9.48 -7.27
CA ALA A 14 1.05 -8.53 -8.21
C ALA A 14 1.26 -9.06 -9.62
N THR A 15 0.25 -8.94 -10.48
CA THR A 15 0.34 -9.35 -11.88
C THR A 15 -0.24 -8.23 -12.74
N CYS A 16 0.37 -7.96 -13.88
CA CYS A 16 -0.23 -7.10 -14.90
C CYS A 16 -1.28 -7.90 -15.68
N ASN A 17 -2.54 -7.50 -15.64
CA ASN A 17 -3.61 -8.18 -16.37
C ASN A 17 -3.40 -8.17 -17.89
N ASN A 18 -2.67 -7.18 -18.42
CA ASN A 18 -2.46 -7.02 -19.85
C ASN A 18 -1.32 -7.90 -20.38
N CYS A 19 -0.20 -8.00 -19.64
CA CYS A 19 0.99 -8.72 -20.11
C CYS A 19 1.38 -9.95 -19.30
N GLY A 20 0.74 -10.20 -18.15
CA GLY A 20 1.02 -11.34 -17.28
C GLY A 20 2.30 -11.20 -16.45
N LEU A 21 3.04 -10.09 -16.57
CA LEU A 21 4.25 -9.87 -15.78
C LEU A 21 3.92 -9.80 -14.28
N PHE A 22 4.69 -10.50 -13.46
CA PHE A 22 4.45 -10.61 -12.03
C PHE A 22 5.54 -9.93 -11.18
N TRP A 23 5.14 -9.47 -9.99
CA TRP A 23 6.03 -8.91 -8.98
C TRP A 23 5.77 -9.52 -7.61
N LYS A 24 6.85 -9.69 -6.83
CA LYS A 24 6.82 -10.28 -5.48
C LYS A 24 5.99 -9.46 -4.49
N TYR A 25 5.89 -8.14 -4.69
CA TYR A 25 5.17 -7.22 -3.80
C TYR A 25 4.13 -6.39 -4.58
N ARG A 26 2.89 -6.36 -4.08
CA ARG A 26 1.85 -5.43 -4.54
C ARG A 26 2.16 -4.00 -4.12
N LYS A 27 3.01 -3.33 -4.90
CA LYS A 27 3.26 -1.89 -4.77
C LYS A 27 2.59 -1.14 -5.93
N PRO A 28 1.55 -0.33 -5.68
CA PRO A 28 0.80 0.36 -6.74
C PRO A 28 1.67 1.20 -7.68
N TYR A 29 2.74 1.85 -7.18
CA TYR A 29 3.64 2.65 -8.03
C TYR A 29 4.38 1.80 -9.08
N ILE A 30 4.71 0.54 -8.77
CA ILE A 30 5.38 -0.38 -9.71
C ILE A 30 4.43 -0.70 -10.85
N LEU A 31 3.16 -1.01 -10.54
CA LEU A 31 2.13 -1.27 -11.54
C LEU A 31 1.88 -0.03 -12.41
N ARG A 32 1.74 1.16 -11.80
CA ARG A 32 1.55 2.42 -12.55
C ARG A 32 2.72 2.70 -13.49
N LYS A 33 3.97 2.56 -13.03
CA LYS A 33 5.17 2.75 -13.87
C LYS A 33 5.23 1.73 -15.01
N HIS A 34 4.86 0.48 -14.73
CA HIS A 34 4.80 -0.58 -15.73
C HIS A 34 3.73 -0.29 -16.79
N LEU A 35 2.52 0.08 -16.39
CA LEU A 35 1.44 0.44 -17.32
C LEU A 35 1.77 1.66 -18.17
N ALA A 36 2.49 2.63 -17.61
CA ALA A 36 2.89 3.85 -18.32
C ALA A 36 4.02 3.64 -19.34
N ASN A 37 5.02 2.79 -19.03
CA ASN A 37 6.28 2.77 -19.79
C ASN A 37 6.72 1.40 -20.32
N HIS A 38 6.25 0.29 -19.74
CA HIS A 38 6.86 -1.03 -19.97
C HIS A 38 5.88 -2.08 -20.50
N CYS A 39 4.57 -1.89 -20.34
CA CYS A 39 3.58 -2.86 -20.73
C CYS A 39 3.26 -2.79 -22.23
N LYS A 40 3.91 -3.63 -23.04
CA LYS A 40 3.70 -3.70 -24.50
C LYS A 40 2.29 -4.11 -24.93
N LYS A 41 1.57 -4.86 -24.07
CA LYS A 41 0.19 -5.31 -24.32
C LYS A 41 -0.88 -4.35 -23.75
N CYS A 42 -0.47 -3.22 -23.18
CA CYS A 42 -1.40 -2.24 -22.64
C CYS A 42 -2.03 -1.43 -23.78
N SER A 43 -3.31 -1.05 -23.65
CA SER A 43 -3.90 -0.10 -24.59
C SER A 43 -3.21 1.26 -24.47
N LYS A 44 -3.14 1.98 -25.60
CA LYS A 44 -2.48 3.29 -25.66
C LYS A 44 -3.13 4.31 -24.73
N GLU A 45 -4.46 4.26 -24.61
CA GLU A 45 -5.24 5.10 -23.71
C GLU A 45 -4.85 4.89 -22.24
N ILE A 46 -4.79 3.63 -21.78
CA ILE A 46 -4.39 3.30 -20.41
C ILE A 46 -2.93 3.71 -20.16
N SER A 47 -2.05 3.48 -21.14
CA SER A 47 -0.64 3.90 -21.05
C SER A 47 -0.50 5.42 -20.89
N LEU A 48 -1.25 6.21 -21.67
CA LEU A 48 -1.23 7.67 -21.61
C LEU A 48 -1.82 8.19 -20.30
N TYR A 49 -2.92 7.60 -19.82
CA TYR A 49 -3.52 7.94 -18.53
C TYR A 49 -2.50 7.77 -17.40
N PHE A 50 -1.86 6.60 -17.30
CA PHE A 50 -0.85 6.37 -16.25
C PHE A 50 0.43 7.17 -16.47
N ALA A 51 0.83 7.48 -17.70
CA ALA A 51 1.94 8.38 -17.98
C ALA A 51 1.67 9.80 -17.45
N SER A 52 0.43 10.30 -17.55
CA SER A 52 0.05 11.60 -17.00
C SER A 52 0.13 11.63 -15.46
N ILE A 53 -0.20 10.52 -14.80
CA ILE A 53 -0.11 10.37 -13.34
C ILE A 53 1.35 10.30 -12.89
N VAL A 54 2.14 9.42 -13.51
CA VAL A 54 3.56 9.23 -13.18
C VAL A 54 4.37 10.50 -13.50
N GLY A 55 4.01 11.22 -14.56
CA GLY A 55 4.63 12.51 -14.91
C GLY A 55 4.40 13.59 -13.86
N LYS A 56 3.17 13.69 -13.31
CA LYS A 56 2.84 14.63 -12.23
C LYS A 56 3.52 14.28 -10.91
N ASP A 57 3.71 12.99 -10.63
CA ASP A 57 4.40 12.52 -9.42
C ASP A 57 5.91 12.85 -9.42
N LYS A 58 6.55 13.02 -10.59
CA LYS A 58 7.95 13.44 -10.69
C LYS A 58 8.20 14.86 -10.18
N GLY A 59 7.19 15.73 -10.20
CA GLY A 59 7.29 17.11 -9.66
C GLY A 59 7.12 17.19 -8.14
N LYS A 60 6.85 16.07 -7.45
CA LYS A 60 6.60 16.01 -6.00
C LYS A 60 7.57 15.11 -5.24
N GLN A 61 8.55 14.52 -5.92
CA GLN A 61 9.44 13.47 -5.39
C GLN A 61 10.88 13.92 -5.10
N ASP A 62 11.12 15.21 -4.87
CA ASP A 62 12.38 15.69 -4.27
C ASP A 62 12.47 15.41 -2.76
N ILE A 63 11.76 14.39 -2.26
CA ILE A 63 11.94 13.85 -0.91
C ILE A 63 12.60 12.48 -1.07
N GLU A 64 13.91 12.48 -0.88
CA GLU A 64 14.84 11.36 -0.96
C GLU A 64 14.26 10.04 -0.40
N VAL A 65 13.96 9.09 -1.29
CA VAL A 65 13.94 7.68 -0.90
C VAL A 65 15.39 7.18 -0.98
N LYS A 66 16.12 7.36 0.12
CA LYS A 66 17.45 6.80 0.34
C LYS A 66 17.38 5.28 0.13
N TYR A 67 17.97 4.79 -0.95
CA TYR A 67 18.20 3.37 -1.16
C TYR A 67 19.12 2.86 -0.05
N ILE A 68 18.57 2.12 0.93
CA ILE A 68 19.40 1.42 1.90
C ILE A 68 19.91 0.15 1.22
N SER A 69 21.08 0.30 0.60
CA SER A 69 21.99 -0.79 0.26
C SER A 69 22.49 -1.41 1.56
N SER A 70 22.34 -2.72 1.70
CA SER A 70 22.79 -3.49 2.85
C SER A 70 24.33 -3.48 2.91
N LYS A 71 24.88 -2.63 3.78
CA LYS A 71 26.21 -2.86 4.36
C LYS A 71 26.09 -2.74 5.87
N SER A 72 26.53 -3.80 6.54
CA SER A 72 26.77 -3.92 7.97
C SER A 72 27.58 -2.74 8.47
N ASP A 73 27.17 -2.14 9.59
CA ASP A 73 28.04 -1.69 10.68
C ASP A 73 27.19 -1.48 11.95
N GLU A 74 27.80 -1.81 13.07
CA GLU A 74 27.35 -1.98 14.46
C GLU A 74 26.32 -0.96 15.02
N PRO A 75 25.36 -1.38 15.89
CA PRO A 75 24.36 -0.47 16.45
C PRO A 75 24.94 0.41 17.58
N PRO A 76 24.79 1.74 17.54
CA PRO A 76 25.09 2.58 18.69
C PRO A 76 24.01 2.37 19.76
N ILE A 77 24.39 1.74 20.87
CA ILE A 77 23.60 1.60 22.09
C ILE A 77 23.36 3.00 22.67
N LYS A 78 22.27 3.65 22.27
CA LYS A 78 21.67 4.72 23.05
C LYS A 78 20.26 4.27 23.41
N LYS A 79 20.07 3.92 24.69
CA LYS A 79 18.77 3.64 25.28
C LYS A 79 17.96 4.93 25.25
N SER A 80 17.30 5.23 24.13
CA SER A 80 16.23 6.20 24.11
C SER A 80 15.13 5.64 25.03
N LYS A 81 14.63 6.48 25.94
CA LYS A 81 13.45 6.14 26.73
C LYS A 81 12.29 6.03 25.75
N GLN A 82 12.00 4.83 25.25
CA GLN A 82 10.83 4.60 24.41
C GLN A 82 9.60 4.81 25.29
N THR A 83 8.84 5.86 25.00
CA THR A 83 7.51 6.07 25.59
C THR A 83 6.60 4.96 25.07
N ALA A 84 5.90 4.27 25.96
CA ALA A 84 4.95 3.22 25.57
C ALA A 84 3.88 3.80 24.64
N MET A 85 3.57 3.11 23.53
CA MET A 85 2.59 3.56 22.54
C MET A 85 1.20 3.81 23.15
N SER A 86 0.90 3.16 24.28
CA SER A 86 -0.31 3.38 25.08
C SER A 86 -0.52 4.84 25.50
N ASN A 87 0.54 5.64 25.59
CA ASN A 87 0.45 7.04 26.03
C ASN A 87 -0.04 7.98 24.91
N PHE A 88 -0.17 7.49 23.68
CA PHE A 88 -0.66 8.26 22.52
C PHE A 88 -2.12 7.96 22.17
N PHE A 89 -2.68 6.88 22.71
CA PHE A 89 -4.08 6.55 22.49
C PHE A 89 -4.90 7.15 23.62
N GLU A 90 -5.88 7.97 23.27
CA GLU A 90 -6.95 8.29 24.22
C GLU A 90 -7.57 6.97 24.73
N PRO A 91 -8.00 6.92 26.00
CA PRO A 91 -8.75 5.79 26.53
C PRO A 91 -9.85 5.42 25.54
N LYS A 92 -10.17 4.12 25.38
CA LYS A 92 -11.16 3.57 24.44
C LYS A 92 -12.55 4.22 24.63
N LYS A 93 -12.70 5.48 24.23
CA LYS A 93 -13.95 6.20 24.23
C LYS A 93 -14.71 5.63 23.05
N LYS A 94 -15.89 5.09 23.34
CA LYS A 94 -16.78 4.59 22.31
C LYS A 94 -17.01 5.73 21.31
N LEU A 95 -16.74 5.48 20.03
CA LEU A 95 -16.99 6.45 18.97
C LEU A 95 -18.45 6.91 19.04
N GLU A 96 -18.67 8.20 18.84
CA GLU A 96 -20.01 8.76 18.72
C GLU A 96 -20.74 8.08 17.56
N LYS A 97 -22.03 7.79 17.76
CA LYS A 97 -22.84 7.06 16.78
C LYS A 97 -22.80 7.72 15.40
N GLU A 98 -22.85 9.06 15.35
CA GLU A 98 -22.77 9.83 14.11
C GLU A 98 -21.49 9.55 13.31
N LYS A 99 -20.34 9.40 13.98
CA LYS A 99 -19.06 9.08 13.32
C LYS A 99 -19.03 7.66 12.78
N ILE A 100 -19.70 6.74 13.47
CA ILE A 100 -19.84 5.35 13.01
C ILE A 100 -20.71 5.33 11.75
N ASP A 101 -21.86 6.01 11.77
CA ASP A 101 -22.78 6.10 10.64
C ASP A 101 -22.12 6.77 9.42
N GLU A 102 -21.27 7.78 9.64
CA GLU A 102 -20.48 8.42 8.58
C GLU A 102 -19.48 7.44 7.94
N ILE A 103 -18.75 6.68 8.76
CA ILE A 103 -17.80 5.67 8.30
C ILE A 103 -18.54 4.59 7.49
N ASP A 104 -19.66 4.08 8.00
CA ASP A 104 -20.46 3.05 7.34
C ASP A 104 -21.00 3.54 5.98
N CYS A 105 -21.43 4.81 5.90
CA CYS A 105 -21.87 5.42 4.65
C CYS A 105 -20.73 5.52 3.62
N ILE A 106 -19.54 5.95 4.04
CA ILE A 106 -18.37 6.05 3.15
C ILE A 106 -17.93 4.67 2.66
N ILE A 107 -17.87 3.69 3.56
CA ILE A 107 -17.52 2.31 3.22
C ILE A 107 -18.55 1.77 2.22
N THR A 108 -19.85 1.89 2.51
CA THR A 108 -20.92 1.41 1.62
C THR A 108 -20.80 2.03 0.22
N LYS A 109 -20.57 3.34 0.13
CA LYS A 109 -20.33 4.02 -1.16
C LYS A 109 -19.13 3.44 -1.89
N ALA A 110 -18.02 3.20 -1.21
CA ALA A 110 -16.81 2.63 -1.82
C ALA A 110 -17.06 1.21 -2.38
N PHE A 111 -17.82 0.37 -1.67
CA PHE A 111 -18.20 -0.97 -2.12
C PHE A 111 -19.08 -0.92 -3.38
N ILE A 112 -20.11 -0.07 -3.37
CA ILE A 112 -21.00 0.15 -4.54
C ILE A 112 -20.19 0.62 -5.75
N MET A 113 -19.35 1.65 -5.57
CA MET A 113 -18.52 2.19 -6.67
C MET A 113 -17.52 1.17 -7.21
N SER A 114 -17.08 0.23 -6.37
CA SER A 114 -16.11 -0.80 -6.76
C SER A 114 -16.74 -2.08 -7.28
N ASN A 115 -18.08 -2.17 -7.35
CA ASN A 115 -18.84 -3.37 -7.68
C ASN A 115 -18.39 -4.60 -6.86
N ILE A 116 -18.09 -4.37 -5.58
CA ILE A 116 -17.74 -5.43 -4.62
C ILE A 116 -19.02 -5.77 -3.89
N LEU A 117 -19.55 -6.97 -4.13
CA LEU A 117 -20.72 -7.49 -3.41
C LEU A 117 -20.33 -7.80 -1.95
N PHE A 118 -21.21 -7.41 -1.03
CA PHE A 118 -21.14 -7.76 0.40
C PHE A 118 -21.47 -9.24 0.63
#